data_AF-A0A352PL43-F1
#
_entry.id   AF-A0A352PL43-F1
#
_cell.length_a   1.000
_cell.length_b   1.000
_cell.length_c   1.000
_cell.angle_alpha   90.00
_cell.angle_beta   90.00
_cell.angle_gamma   90.00
#
_symmetry.space_group_name_H-M   'P 1'
#
loop_
_entity.id
_entity.type
_entity.pdbx_description
1 polymer ?
#
loop_
_entity_poly.entity_id
_entity_poly.type
_entity_poly.pdbx_seq_one_letter_code
_entity_poly.pdbx_strand_id
1 'polypeptide(L)'
;NECVGPDNLYDGRGKHKGLPLPNIIQWFKTMTTNEYIRNVKLSNWEPFNGKLWQRSYHDHIIRDKFELERIREYIRTNPKWWNKDRNDPNKH
;
A
#
# COMPACT_ATOMS: atom_id res chain seq x y z
N ASN A 1 -4.08 -6.98 23.24
CA ASN A 1 -4.21 -5.73 22.46
C ASN A 1 -4.67 -6.09 21.06
N GLU A 2 -5.98 -6.03 20.85
CA GLU A 2 -6.62 -6.29 19.56
C GLU A 2 -6.29 -5.16 18.59
N CYS A 3 -6.05 -5.52 17.32
CA CYS A 3 -5.90 -4.54 16.25
C CYS A 3 -7.29 -3.96 15.97
N VAL A 4 -7.56 -2.76 16.49
CA VAL A 4 -8.81 -2.07 16.21
C VAL A 4 -8.77 -1.60 14.76
N GLY A 5 -9.80 -1.96 13.99
CA GLY A 5 -10.01 -1.44 12.65
C GLY A 5 -10.10 0.09 12.67
N PRO A 6 -10.08 0.78 11.53
CA PRO A 6 -10.37 2.21 11.52
C PRO A 6 -11.83 2.38 11.96
N ASP A 7 -12.02 2.73 13.24
CA ASP A 7 -13.33 2.99 13.81
C ASP A 7 -14.03 4.08 13.00
N ASN A 8 -15.32 3.86 12.76
CA ASN A 8 -16.23 4.69 11.97
C ASN A 8 -15.99 6.19 12.12
N LEU A 9 -15.17 6.76 11.23
CA LEU A 9 -15.20 8.18 10.91
C LEU A 9 -16.26 8.36 9.80
N TYR A 10 -17.53 8.26 10.19
CA TYR A 10 -18.65 8.78 9.39
C TYR A 10 -18.57 10.30 9.36
N ASP A 11 -17.61 10.80 8.61
CA ASP A 11 -17.66 12.12 8.03
C ASP A 11 -18.86 12.12 7.06
N GLY A 12 -19.96 12.75 7.46
CA GLY A 12 -21.21 12.86 6.71
C GLY A 12 -21.12 13.57 5.35
N ARG A 13 -19.93 13.72 4.76
CA ARG A 13 -19.74 14.15 3.37
C ARG A 13 -19.93 12.95 2.45
N GLY A 14 -21.19 12.68 2.15
CA GLY A 14 -21.62 11.53 1.36
C GLY A 14 -20.85 11.35 0.05
N LYS A 15 -20.50 10.08 -0.25
CA LYS A 15 -20.44 9.49 -1.61
C LYS A 15 -20.06 8.00 -1.67
N HIS A 16 -19.72 7.33 -0.56
CA HIS A 16 -19.41 5.89 -0.56
C HIS A 16 -20.12 5.15 0.59
N LYS A 17 -20.82 4.04 0.29
CA LYS A 17 -21.25 3.07 1.30
C LYS A 17 -20.01 2.26 1.74
N GLY A 18 -19.34 2.69 2.81
CA GLY A 18 -18.15 2.05 3.37
C GLY A 18 -16.97 3.00 3.59
N LEU A 19 -15.91 2.51 4.22
CA LEU A 19 -14.68 3.28 4.43
C LEU A 19 -14.04 3.65 3.08
N PRO A 20 -13.59 4.91 2.90
CA PRO A 20 -12.86 5.30 1.70
C PRO A 20 -11.61 4.43 1.48
N LEU A 21 -11.32 4.09 0.22
CA LEU A 21 -10.10 3.34 -0.14
C LEU A 21 -8.80 3.96 0.43
N PRO A 22 -8.60 5.29 0.44
CA PRO A 22 -7.44 5.89 1.10
C PRO A 22 -7.28 5.49 2.57
N ASN A 23 -8.40 5.41 3.31
CA ASN A 23 -8.39 5.08 4.74
C ASN A 23 -8.06 3.61 4.96
N ILE A 24 -8.59 2.73 4.11
CA ILE A 24 -8.28 1.30 4.14
C ILE A 24 -6.78 1.08 3.88
N ILE A 25 -6.22 1.73 2.86
CA ILE A 25 -4.79 1.64 2.53
C ILE A 25 -3.93 2.23 3.66
N GLN A 26 -4.33 3.36 4.24
CA GLN A 26 -3.62 3.96 5.37
C GLN A 26 -3.58 3.01 6.57
N TRP A 27 -4.73 2.45 6.95
CA TRP A 27 -4.83 1.49 8.04
C TRP A 27 -3.99 0.24 7.76
N PHE A 28 -4.09 -0.32 6.55
CA PHE A 28 -3.32 -1.49 6.15
C PHE A 28 -1.80 -1.26 6.23
N LYS A 29 -1.30 -0.14 5.70
CA LYS A 29 0.11 0.25 5.79
C LYS A 29 0.56 0.38 7.24
N THR A 30 -0.30 0.92 8.11
CA THR A 30 -0.03 1.09 9.55
C THR A 30 0.06 -0.26 10.24
N MET A 31 -0.94 -1.12 10.07
CA MET A 31 -1.02 -2.41 10.77
C MET A 31 0.13 -3.33 10.39
N THR A 32 0.42 -3.46 9.10
CA THR A 32 1.54 -4.28 8.61
C THR A 32 2.90 -3.74 9.07
N THR A 33 3.08 -2.42 9.15
CA THR A 33 4.31 -1.83 9.69
C THR A 33 4.46 -2.12 11.19
N ASN A 34 3.38 -2.01 11.96
CA ASN A 34 3.39 -2.32 13.40
C ASN A 34 3.71 -3.79 13.65
N GLU A 35 3.11 -4.70 12.88
CA GLU A 35 3.39 -6.13 12.94
C GLU A 35 4.85 -6.43 12.56
N TYR A 36 5.36 -5.83 11.50
CA TYR A 36 6.76 -5.94 11.10
C TYR A 36 7.70 -5.52 12.24
N ILE A 37 7.50 -4.32 12.80
CA ILE A 37 8.31 -3.81 13.92
C ILE A 37 8.25 -4.76 15.13
N ARG A 38 7.07 -5.32 15.42
CA ARG A 38 6.90 -6.29 16.50
C ARG A 38 7.74 -7.55 16.25
N ASN A 39 7.70 -8.10 15.04
CA ASN A 39 8.46 -9.31 14.71
C ASN A 39 9.98 -9.07 14.61
N VAL A 40 10.42 -7.88 14.20
CA VAL A 40 11.85 -7.48 14.33
C VAL A 40 12.29 -7.55 15.79
N LYS A 41 11.46 -7.08 16.72
CA LYS A 41 11.79 -7.06 18.16
C LYS A 41 11.65 -8.41 18.87
N LEU A 42 10.64 -9.19 18.50
CA LEU A 42 10.23 -10.39 19.26
C LEU A 42 10.58 -11.71 18.57
N SER A 43 10.79 -11.68 17.26
CA SER A 43 10.92 -12.88 16.42
C SER A 43 12.16 -12.84 15.53
N ASN A 44 13.11 -11.93 15.85
CA ASN A 44 14.42 -11.81 15.21
C ASN A 44 14.36 -11.65 13.69
N TRP A 45 13.34 -10.95 13.17
CA TRP A 45 13.32 -10.57 11.76
C TRP A 45 14.42 -9.54 11.47
N GLU A 46 15.01 -9.63 10.28
CA GLU A 46 16.01 -8.67 9.81
C GLU A 46 15.46 -7.22 9.81
N PRO A 47 16.12 -6.28 10.50
CA PRO A 47 15.74 -4.88 10.49
C PRO A 47 15.95 -4.24 9.11
N PHE A 48 14.95 -3.51 8.63
CA PHE A 48 15.00 -2.75 7.39
C PHE A 48 15.09 -1.26 7.72
N ASN A 49 16.27 -0.68 7.47
CA ASN A 49 16.54 0.74 7.68
C ASN A 49 16.00 1.54 6.48
N GLY A 50 14.67 1.75 6.46
CA GLY A 50 13.99 2.48 5.39
C GLY A 50 12.49 2.60 5.63
N LYS A 51 11.77 3.04 4.59
CA LYS A 51 10.29 3.05 4.60
C LYS A 51 9.80 1.76 3.96
N LEU A 52 9.05 0.95 4.72
CA LEU A 52 8.45 -0.29 4.20
C LEU A 52 7.49 -0.04 3.04
N TRP A 53 6.76 1.08 3.11
CA TRP A 53 5.74 1.44 2.12
C TRP A 53 6.13 2.69 1.35
N GLN A 54 5.77 2.72 0.06
CA GLN A 54 5.76 3.96 -0.71
C GLN A 54 4.72 4.95 -0.18
N ARG A 55 4.94 6.25 -0.40
CA ARG A 55 4.04 7.32 0.08
C ARG A 55 2.66 7.24 -0.57
N SER A 56 2.61 7.11 -1.89
CA SER A 56 1.38 6.97 -2.66
C SER A 56 0.97 5.50 -2.80
N TYR A 57 -0.18 5.28 -3.42
CA TYR A 57 -0.62 3.99 -3.93
C TYR A 57 -1.29 4.23 -5.29
N HIS A 58 -1.35 3.20 -6.12
CA HIS A 58 -2.02 3.25 -7.42
C HIS A 58 -3.30 2.42 -7.35
N ASP A 59 -4.44 3.06 -7.62
CA ASP A 59 -5.73 2.41 -7.78
C ASP A 59 -6.24 2.57 -9.22
N HIS A 60 -6.75 1.47 -9.79
CA HIS A 60 -7.36 1.44 -11.12
C HIS A 60 -8.42 0.36 -11.19
N ILE A 61 -9.62 0.69 -11.68
CA ILE A 61 -10.70 -0.29 -11.90
C ILE A 61 -10.47 -0.95 -13.26
N ILE A 62 -10.22 -2.26 -13.26
CA ILE A 62 -10.05 -3.05 -14.49
C ILE A 62 -11.41 -3.35 -15.09
N ARG A 63 -11.68 -2.84 -16.30
CA ARG A 63 -12.99 -2.97 -16.96
C ARG A 63 -13.02 -3.98 -18.10
N ASP A 64 -11.86 -4.36 -18.62
CA ASP A 64 -11.75 -5.31 -19.72
C ASP A 64 -10.46 -6.15 -19.65
N LYS A 65 -10.37 -7.12 -20.56
CA LYS A 65 -9.25 -8.06 -20.65
C LYS A 65 -7.95 -7.38 -21.07
N PHE A 66 -8.00 -6.37 -21.94
CA PHE A 66 -6.80 -5.70 -22.41
C PHE A 66 -6.15 -4.88 -21.30
N GLU A 67 -6.95 -4.19 -20.48
CA GLU A 67 -6.48 -3.52 -19.26
C GLU A 67 -5.86 -4.50 -18.28
N LEU A 68 -6.48 -5.67 -18.08
CA LEU A 68 -5.95 -6.72 -17.21
C LEU A 68 -4.56 -7.18 -17.66
N GLU A 69 -4.39 -7.47 -18.95
CA GLU A 69 -3.09 -7.90 -19.50
C GLU A 69 -2.03 -6.80 -19.35
N ARG A 70 -2.40 -5.53 -19.58
CA ARG A 70 -1.49 -4.40 -19.40
C ARG A 70 -1.04 -4.25 -17.94
N ILE A 71 -1.95 -4.40 -16.97
CA ILE A 71 -1.64 -4.28 -15.54
C ILE A 71 -0.76 -5.45 -15.08
N ARG A 72 -1.05 -6.67 -15.54
CA ARG A 72 -0.18 -7.84 -15.28
C ARG A 72 1.24 -7.61 -15.78
N GLU A 73 1.37 -7.10 -17.00
CA GLU A 73 2.67 -6.78 -17.58
C GLU A 73 3.37 -5.67 -16.79
N TYR A 74 2.65 -4.61 -16.41
CA TYR A 74 3.19 -3.56 -15.53
C TYR A 74 3.73 -4.15 -14.22
N ILE A 75 2.95 -4.96 -13.48
CA ILE A 75 3.39 -5.57 -12.22
C ILE A 75 4.66 -6.41 -12.42
N ARG A 76 4.70 -7.22 -13.48
CA ARG A 76 5.84 -8.10 -13.78
C ARG A 76 7.10 -7.33 -14.16
N THR A 77 6.94 -6.22 -14.86
CA THR A 77 8.06 -5.44 -15.40
C THR A 77 8.51 -4.32 -14.47
N ASN A 78 7.66 -3.82 -13.57
CA ASN A 78 7.96 -2.68 -12.71
C ASN A 78 9.30 -2.83 -11.95
N PRO A 79 9.67 -4.01 -11.37
CA PRO A 79 10.99 -4.16 -10.74
C PRO A 79 12.17 -3.91 -11.67
N LYS A 80 12.04 -4.26 -12.96
CA LYS A 80 13.12 -4.09 -13.96
C LYS A 80 13.32 -2.63 -14.38
N TRP A 81 12.26 -1.83 -14.31
CA TRP A 81 12.26 -0.45 -14.80
C TRP A 81 12.24 0.58 -13.66
N TRP A 82 12.23 0.12 -12.41
CA TRP A 82 12.10 0.96 -11.23
C TRP A 82 13.11 2.12 -11.21
N ASN A 83 14.40 1.83 -11.46
CA ASN A 83 15.46 2.85 -11.48
C ASN A 83 15.27 3.94 -12.56
N LYS A 84 14.41 3.69 -13.55
CA LYS A 84 14.05 4.65 -14.61
C LYS A 84 12.71 5.32 -14.35
N ASP A 85 11.94 4.88 -13.36
CA ASP A 85 10.64 5.45 -13.02
C ASP A 85 10.78 6.89 -12.51
N ARG A 86 9.75 7.71 -12.71
CA ARG A 86 9.74 9.09 -12.21
C ARG A 86 9.58 9.15 -10.69
N ASN A 87 9.00 8.12 -10.10
CA ASN A 87 8.68 8.03 -8.68
C ASN A 87 9.73 7.25 -7.88
N ASP A 88 10.87 6.88 -8.48
CA ASP A 88 11.97 6.28 -7.76
C ASP A 88 12.60 7.31 -6.81
N PRO A 89 12.54 7.10 -5.48
CA PRO A 89 13.10 8.03 -4.50
C PRO A 89 14.64 8.14 -4.58
N ASN A 90 15.31 7.21 -5.28
CA ASN A 90 16.77 7.22 -5.44
C ASN A 90 17.24 7.91 -6.73
N LYS A 91 16.31 8.45 -7.53
CA LYS A 91 16.61 9.15 -8.77
C LYS A 91 17.05 10.59 -8.45
N HIS A 92 18.35 10.81 -8.45
CA HIS A 92 18.99 12.13 -8.29
C HIS A 92 19.13 12.85 -9.62
#